data_AF-A0A7Y0R112-F1
#
_entry.id   AF-A0A7Y0R112-F1
#
_cell.length_a   1.000
_cell.length_b   1.000
_cell.length_c   1.000
_cell.angle_alpha   90.00
_cell.angle_beta   90.00
_cell.angle_gamma   90.00
#
_symmetry.space_group_name_H-M   'P 1'
#
loop_
_entity.id
_entity.type
_entity.pdbx_description
1 polymer ?
#
loop_
_entity_poly.entity_id
_entity_poly.type
_entity_poly.pdbx_seq_one_letter_code
_entity_poly.pdbx_strand_id
1 'polypeptide(L)'
;NLFALSQSLEKLALLYPDSELTVVRLEEALSRHNHFTTFNWIDALLAGKANRAQRILRQLEAEGIETVILIRSVQKEFNQLLSMHQDLTQMSISQVFEKYRVWQNKRPLYNAALMRLSASRICALISLLAQAEIKAKTQYDESVWPTIHQLSLETCSP
;
A
#
# COMPACT_ATOMS: atom_id res chain seq x y z
N ASN A 1 9.37 1.03 13.21
CA ASN A 1 10.24 -0.10 12.81
C ASN A 1 11.64 0.20 13.34
N LEU A 2 12.06 -0.43 14.44
CA LEU A 2 13.31 -0.10 15.16
C LEU A 2 14.56 -0.30 14.29
N PHE A 3 14.54 -1.29 13.39
CA PHE A 3 15.63 -1.57 12.47
C PHE A 3 15.84 -0.45 11.43
N ALA A 4 14.75 0.10 10.90
CA ALA A 4 14.84 1.26 10.00
C ALA A 4 15.38 2.51 10.71
N LEU A 5 15.07 2.66 12.00
CA LEU A 5 15.58 3.75 12.82
C LEU A 5 17.10 3.61 13.05
N SER A 6 17.59 2.41 13.39
CA SER A 6 19.03 2.18 13.57
C SER A 6 19.82 2.41 12.28
N GLN A 7 19.32 1.93 11.14
CA GLN A 7 19.93 2.20 9.84
C GLN A 7 19.95 3.69 9.49
N SER A 8 18.88 4.42 9.84
CA SER A 8 18.83 5.87 9.61
C SER A 8 19.84 6.63 10.46
N LEU A 9 20.05 6.20 11.71
CA LEU A 9 21.06 6.78 12.61
C LEU A 9 22.49 6.50 12.15
N GLU A 10 22.80 5.27 11.71
CA GLU A 10 24.10 4.93 11.13
C GLU A 10 24.43 5.77 9.90
N LYS A 11 23.42 5.98 9.03
CA LYS A 11 23.58 6.79 7.82
C LYS A 11 23.80 8.28 8.14
N LEU A 12 23.10 8.80 9.15
CA LEU A 12 23.29 10.16 9.65
C LEU A 12 24.70 10.36 10.24
N ALA A 13 25.22 9.38 10.97
CA ALA A 13 26.58 9.43 11.52
C ALA A 13 27.65 9.45 10.42
N LEU A 14 27.41 8.79 9.28
CA LEU A 14 28.28 8.84 8.10
C LEU A 14 28.19 10.17 7.34
N LEU A 15 27.01 10.79 7.30
CA LEU A 15 26.75 12.06 6.61
C LEU A 15 27.29 13.27 7.38
N TYR A 16 27.32 13.19 8.71
CA TYR A 16 27.76 14.26 9.60
C TYR A 16 28.84 13.76 10.57
N PRO A 17 30.10 13.61 10.11
CA PRO A 17 31.20 13.10 10.94
C PRO A 17 31.49 13.98 12.16
N ASP A 18 31.11 15.26 12.12
CA ASP A 18 31.21 16.23 13.21
C ASP A 18 30.26 15.94 14.39
N SER A 19 29.40 14.92 14.29
CA SER A 19 28.43 14.50 15.32
C SER A 19 27.39 15.56 15.75
N GLU A 20 27.38 16.74 15.13
CA GLU A 20 26.36 17.77 15.37
C GLU A 20 25.08 17.49 14.57
N LEU A 21 24.13 16.87 15.25
CA LEU A 21 22.77 16.64 14.76
C LEU A 21 21.86 17.81 15.14
N THR A 22 21.84 18.85 14.31
CA THR A 22 20.85 19.93 14.42
C THR A 22 19.52 19.53 13.78
N VAL A 23 18.41 20.09 14.27
CA VAL A 23 17.05 19.84 13.75
C VAL A 23 16.96 20.05 12.24
N VAL A 24 17.60 21.11 11.72
CA VAL A 24 17.63 21.43 10.29
C VAL A 24 18.34 20.34 9.47
N ARG A 25 19.50 19.84 9.93
CA ARG A 25 20.25 18.75 9.25
C ARG A 25 19.48 17.43 9.28
N LEU A 26 18.80 17.16 10.39
CA LEU A 26 17.95 15.99 10.58
C LEU A 26 16.74 16.05 9.63
N GLU A 27 16.09 17.21 9.51
CA GLU A 27 15.01 17.45 8.56
C GLU A 27 15.46 17.33 7.10
N GLU A 28 16.62 17.88 6.74
CA GLU A 28 17.17 17.77 5.38
C GLU A 28 17.49 16.32 5.01
N ALA A 29 18.17 15.58 5.89
CA ALA A 29 18.49 14.17 5.68
C ALA A 29 17.23 13.30 5.61
N LEU A 30 16.25 13.53 6.49
CA LEU A 30 14.98 12.80 6.48
C LEU A 30 14.10 13.18 5.27
N SER A 31 14.13 14.44 4.81
CA SER A 31 13.31 14.91 3.67
C SER A 31 13.66 14.19 2.37
N ARG A 32 14.94 13.81 2.18
CA ARG A 32 15.43 13.03 1.04
C ARG A 32 15.16 11.53 1.16
N HIS A 33 14.70 11.06 2.32
CA HIS A 33 14.49 9.64 2.63
C HIS A 33 13.02 9.30 2.86
N ASN A 34 12.11 9.88 2.07
CA ASN A 34 10.74 9.39 1.99
C ASN A 34 10.68 8.06 1.19
N HIS A 35 11.34 7.02 1.69
CA HIS A 35 11.19 5.67 1.15
C HIS A 35 9.77 5.20 1.42
N PHE A 36 9.02 5.06 0.34
CA PHE A 36 7.72 4.44 0.41
C PHE A 36 7.88 2.93 0.48
N THR A 37 6.99 2.30 1.23
CA THR A 37 6.87 0.85 1.29
C THR A 37 5.58 0.41 0.60
N THR A 38 5.49 -0.87 0.27
CA THR A 38 4.25 -1.50 -0.19
C THR A 38 3.06 -1.20 0.72
N PHE A 39 3.28 -1.10 2.04
CA PHE A 39 2.23 -0.73 2.99
C PHE A 39 1.77 0.72 2.84
N ASN A 40 2.67 1.64 2.50
CA ASN A 40 2.27 3.03 2.22
C ASN A 40 1.41 3.13 0.96
N TRP A 41 1.68 2.27 -0.03
CA TRP A 41 0.84 2.16 -1.21
C TRP A 41 -0.55 1.61 -0.85
N ILE A 42 -0.63 0.49 -0.12
CA ILE A 42 -1.90 -0.08 0.37
C ILE A 42 -2.72 0.96 1.14
N ASP A 43 -2.10 1.71 2.05
CA ASP A 43 -2.80 2.72 2.83
C ASP A 43 -3.38 3.83 1.96
N ALA A 44 -2.65 4.23 0.91
CA ALA A 44 -3.15 5.21 -0.06
C ALA A 44 -4.32 4.66 -0.88
N LEU A 45 -4.28 3.37 -1.25
CA LEU A 45 -5.39 2.69 -1.94
C LEU A 45 -6.64 2.62 -1.06
N LEU A 46 -6.52 2.12 0.17
CA LEU A 46 -7.64 2.00 1.10
C LEU A 46 -8.27 3.39 1.38
N ALA A 47 -7.43 4.41 1.57
CA ALA A 47 -7.87 5.80 1.72
C ALA A 47 -8.51 6.43 0.47
N GLY A 48 -8.42 5.80 -0.71
CA GLY A 48 -8.92 6.37 -1.97
C GLY A 48 -8.09 7.53 -2.52
N LYS A 49 -6.82 7.65 -2.11
CA LYS A 49 -5.94 8.77 -2.50
C LYS A 49 -5.17 8.44 -3.78
N ALA A 50 -5.86 8.47 -4.93
CA ALA A 50 -5.30 8.10 -6.24
C ALA A 50 -3.94 8.75 -6.54
N ASN A 51 -3.85 10.08 -6.49
CA ASN A 51 -2.60 10.82 -6.78
C ASN A 51 -1.44 10.38 -5.89
N ARG A 52 -1.72 10.13 -4.60
CA ARG A 52 -0.71 9.63 -3.66
C ARG A 52 -0.30 8.20 -4.00
N ALA A 53 -1.27 7.32 -4.27
CA ALA A 53 -1.00 5.94 -4.63
C ALA A 53 -0.15 5.83 -5.90
N GLN A 54 -0.44 6.64 -6.92
CA GLN A 54 0.34 6.72 -8.16
C GLN A 54 1.77 7.22 -7.93
N ARG A 55 1.94 8.27 -7.10
CA ARG A 55 3.28 8.77 -6.73
C ARG A 55 4.10 7.70 -6.01
N ILE A 56 3.48 6.96 -5.11
CA ILE A 56 4.14 5.87 -4.39
C ILE A 56 4.54 4.76 -5.36
N LEU A 57 3.64 4.33 -6.26
CA LEU A 57 3.94 3.29 -7.23
C LEU A 57 5.14 3.64 -8.13
N ARG A 58 5.21 4.87 -8.65
CA ARG A 58 6.34 5.31 -9.47
C ARG A 58 7.67 5.23 -8.71
N GLN A 59 7.66 5.52 -7.41
CA GLN A 59 8.85 5.41 -6.57
C GLN A 59 9.23 3.93 -6.35
N LEU A 60 8.25 3.07 -6.06
CA LEU A 60 8.48 1.63 -5.89
C LEU A 60 8.99 0.97 -7.19
N GLU A 61 8.51 1.43 -8.34
CA GLU A 61 8.99 1.03 -9.67
C GLU A 61 10.44 1.45 -9.89
N ALA A 62 10.77 2.71 -9.62
CA ALA A 62 12.13 3.22 -9.73
C ALA A 62 13.12 2.52 -8.77
N GLU A 63 12.65 2.08 -7.61
CA GLU A 63 13.42 1.31 -6.63
C GLU A 63 13.54 -0.19 -6.98
N GLY A 64 12.91 -0.64 -8.08
CA GLY A 64 13.00 -2.02 -8.54
C GLY A 64 12.27 -3.03 -7.65
N ILE A 65 11.22 -2.59 -6.94
CA ILE A 65 10.44 -3.49 -6.08
C ILE A 65 9.76 -4.56 -6.93
N GLU A 66 9.89 -5.81 -6.50
CA GLU A 66 9.26 -6.96 -7.15
C GLU A 66 7.73 -6.80 -7.23
N THR A 67 7.21 -6.78 -8.45
CA THR A 67 5.76 -6.59 -8.73
C THR A 67 4.90 -7.66 -8.05
N VAL A 68 5.43 -8.88 -7.92
CA VAL A 68 4.76 -9.99 -7.24
C VAL A 68 4.46 -9.64 -5.78
N ILE A 69 5.34 -8.92 -5.09
CA ILE A 69 5.11 -8.49 -3.70
C ILE A 69 3.94 -7.51 -3.64
N LEU A 70 3.87 -6.55 -4.58
CA LEU A 70 2.75 -5.60 -4.66
C LEU A 70 1.42 -6.34 -4.92
N ILE A 71 1.42 -7.23 -5.91
CA ILE A 71 0.25 -8.04 -6.29
C ILE A 71 -0.26 -8.85 -5.10
N ARG A 72 0.61 -9.59 -4.42
CA ARG A 72 0.22 -10.40 -3.24
C ARG A 72 -0.25 -9.55 -2.07
N SER A 73 0.37 -8.38 -1.88
CA SER A 73 0.00 -7.47 -0.80
C SER A 73 -1.41 -6.93 -1.01
N VAL A 74 -1.75 -6.46 -2.22
CA VAL A 74 -3.09 -5.93 -2.51
C VAL A 74 -4.14 -7.05 -2.61
N GLN A 75 -3.76 -8.26 -3.07
CA GLN A 75 -4.63 -9.44 -3.09
C GLN A 75 -5.20 -9.75 -1.71
N LYS A 76 -4.34 -9.74 -0.68
CA LYS A 76 -4.74 -9.97 0.71
C LYS A 76 -5.79 -8.97 1.16
N GLU A 77 -5.59 -7.70 0.82
CA GLU A 77 -6.49 -6.61 1.19
C GLU A 77 -7.85 -6.71 0.49
N PHE A 78 -7.88 -7.01 -0.81
CA PHE A 78 -9.14 -7.18 -1.55
C PHE A 78 -9.95 -8.38 -1.07
N ASN A 79 -9.30 -9.52 -0.80
CA ASN A 79 -9.99 -10.68 -0.24
C ASN A 79 -10.58 -10.37 1.12
N GLN A 80 -9.82 -9.67 1.98
CA GLN A 80 -10.32 -9.24 3.30
C GLN A 80 -11.50 -8.26 3.17
N LEU A 81 -11.42 -7.26 2.29
CA LEU A 81 -12.54 -6.33 2.04
C LEU A 81 -13.79 -7.08 1.54
N LEU A 82 -13.63 -8.05 0.63
CA LEU A 82 -14.74 -8.85 0.13
C LEU A 82 -15.42 -9.65 1.24
N SER A 83 -14.62 -10.31 2.10
CA SER A 83 -15.16 -11.05 3.26
C SER A 83 -15.83 -10.12 4.28
N MET A 84 -15.26 -8.92 4.49
CA MET A 84 -15.88 -7.89 5.35
C MET A 84 -17.24 -7.43 4.81
N HIS A 85 -17.39 -7.24 3.49
CA HIS A 85 -18.70 -6.91 2.90
C HIS A 85 -19.76 -7.97 3.17
N GLN A 86 -19.39 -9.24 3.12
CA GLN A 86 -20.31 -10.33 3.44
C GLN A 86 -20.74 -10.29 4.90
N ASP A 87 -19.79 -10.12 5.82
CA ASP A 87 -20.09 -10.06 7.26
C ASP A 87 -20.89 -8.82 7.66
N LEU A 88 -20.72 -7.69 6.96
CA LEU A 88 -21.49 -6.45 7.19
C LEU A 88 -22.99 -6.61 6.93
N THR A 89 -23.43 -7.69 6.25
CA THR A 89 -24.85 -8.00 6.11
C THR A 89 -25.49 -8.51 7.39
N GLN A 90 -24.68 -9.00 8.35
CA GLN A 90 -25.14 -9.64 9.59
C GLN A 90 -24.57 -8.97 10.85
N MET A 91 -23.43 -8.27 10.73
CA MET A 91 -22.68 -7.72 11.85
C MET A 91 -22.48 -6.21 11.67
N SER A 92 -22.37 -5.49 12.79
CA SER A 92 -21.95 -4.08 12.74
C SER A 92 -20.49 -3.95 12.32
N ILE A 93 -20.11 -2.79 11.77
CA ILE A 93 -18.74 -2.52 11.34
C ILE A 93 -17.70 -2.68 12.46
N SER A 94 -18.06 -2.35 13.71
CA SER A 94 -17.19 -2.53 14.87
C SER A 94 -16.89 -4.01 15.13
N GLN A 95 -17.93 -4.86 15.09
CA GLN A 95 -17.78 -6.31 15.26
C GLN A 95 -16.97 -6.93 14.13
N VAL A 96 -17.19 -6.47 12.88
CA VAL A 96 -16.38 -6.89 11.73
C VAL A 96 -14.91 -6.54 11.97
N PHE A 97 -14.58 -5.32 12.35
CA PHE A 97 -13.18 -4.93 12.63
C PHE A 97 -12.54 -5.74 13.77
N GLU A 98 -13.31 -6.13 14.79
CA GLU A 98 -12.83 -7.01 15.85
C GLU A 98 -12.60 -8.44 15.35
N LYS A 99 -13.54 -9.01 14.57
CA LYS A 99 -13.43 -10.35 13.96
C LYS A 99 -12.17 -10.48 13.11
N TYR A 100 -11.88 -9.48 12.27
CA TYR A 100 -10.69 -9.46 11.42
C TYR A 100 -9.44 -8.90 12.11
N ARG A 101 -9.51 -8.56 13.41
CA ARG A 101 -8.40 -8.00 14.20
C ARG A 101 -7.75 -6.78 13.53
N VAL A 102 -8.58 -5.89 12.99
CA VAL A 102 -8.12 -4.66 12.34
C VAL A 102 -7.56 -3.70 13.39
N TRP A 103 -6.28 -3.39 13.26
CA TRP A 103 -5.59 -2.41 14.09
C TRP A 103 -6.33 -1.07 14.11
N GLN A 104 -6.39 -0.42 15.27
CA GLN A 104 -7.19 0.79 15.48
C GLN A 104 -6.85 1.92 14.48
N ASN A 105 -5.57 2.08 14.15
CA ASN A 105 -5.08 3.07 13.18
C ASN A 105 -5.46 2.76 11.72
N LYS A 106 -5.80 1.51 11.39
CA LYS A 106 -6.23 1.09 10.05
C LYS A 106 -7.74 1.11 9.87
N ARG A 107 -8.52 1.09 10.95
CA ARG A 107 -10.01 1.12 10.89
C ARG A 107 -10.57 2.24 10.00
N PRO A 108 -10.06 3.49 10.05
CA PRO A 108 -10.55 4.55 9.16
C PRO A 108 -10.27 4.26 7.68
N LEU A 109 -9.14 3.63 7.36
CA LEU A 109 -8.76 3.28 5.99
C LEU A 109 -9.67 2.18 5.42
N TYR A 110 -9.89 1.11 6.19
CA TYR A 110 -10.82 0.06 5.78
C TYR A 110 -12.26 0.59 5.69
N ASN A 111 -12.70 1.43 6.62
CA ASN A 111 -14.02 2.04 6.54
C ASN A 111 -14.18 2.88 5.27
N ALA A 112 -13.19 3.72 4.93
CA ALA A 112 -13.20 4.50 3.70
C ALA A 112 -13.24 3.62 2.45
N ALA A 113 -12.54 2.48 2.45
CA ALA A 113 -12.59 1.51 1.36
C ALA A 113 -13.95 0.81 1.25
N LEU A 114 -14.51 0.32 2.36
CA LEU A 114 -15.80 -0.38 2.41
C LEU A 114 -16.99 0.51 2.05
N MET A 115 -16.91 1.81 2.33
CA MET A 115 -17.93 2.78 1.92
C MET A 115 -17.83 3.17 0.46
N ARG A 116 -16.64 3.08 -0.13
CA ARG A 116 -16.37 3.48 -1.52
C ARG A 116 -16.56 2.34 -2.50
N LEU A 117 -16.04 1.16 -2.18
CA LEU A 117 -16.01 0.02 -3.07
C LEU A 117 -17.18 -0.89 -2.76
N SER A 118 -17.94 -1.30 -3.78
CA SER A 118 -18.94 -2.35 -3.65
C SER A 118 -18.30 -3.74 -3.78
N ALA A 119 -18.98 -4.77 -3.27
CA ALA A 119 -18.52 -6.15 -3.42
C ALA A 119 -18.31 -6.56 -4.90
N SER A 120 -19.18 -6.10 -5.81
CA SER A 120 -19.03 -6.34 -7.24
C SER A 120 -17.80 -5.64 -7.83
N ARG A 121 -17.51 -4.41 -7.39
CA ARG A 121 -16.30 -3.68 -7.79
C ARG A 121 -15.04 -4.37 -7.29
N ILE A 122 -15.03 -4.87 -6.05
CA ILE A 122 -13.92 -5.64 -5.50
C ILE A 122 -13.69 -6.93 -6.30
N CYS A 123 -14.75 -7.65 -6.68
CA CYS A 123 -14.60 -8.83 -7.55
C CYS A 123 -13.98 -8.46 -8.91
N ALA A 124 -14.39 -7.36 -9.53
CA ALA A 124 -13.78 -6.89 -10.78
C ALA A 124 -12.29 -6.53 -10.60
N LEU A 125 -11.94 -5.88 -9.49
CA LEU A 125 -10.54 -5.57 -9.15
C LEU A 125 -9.72 -6.85 -8.91
N ILE A 126 -10.30 -7.88 -8.28
CA ILE A 126 -9.64 -9.19 -8.11
C ILE A 126 -9.42 -9.86 -9.47
N SER A 127 -10.37 -9.77 -10.40
CA SER A 127 -10.19 -10.29 -11.77
C SER A 127 -9.07 -9.57 -12.52
N LEU A 128 -8.98 -8.23 -12.42
CA LEU A 128 -7.88 -7.46 -12.99
C LEU A 128 -6.53 -7.81 -12.34
N LEU A 129 -6.52 -7.98 -11.02
CA LEU A 129 -5.34 -8.41 -10.27
C LEU A 129 -4.87 -9.81 -10.69
N ALA A 130 -5.79 -10.74 -10.95
CA ALA A 130 -5.48 -12.08 -11.43
C ALA A 130 -4.83 -12.04 -12.82
N GLN A 131 -5.29 -11.16 -13.72
CA GLN A 131 -4.63 -10.93 -15.01
C GLN A 131 -3.20 -10.41 -14.83
N ALA A 132 -2.99 -9.46 -13.91
CA ALA A 132 -1.66 -8.97 -13.56
C ALA A 132 -0.76 -10.10 -12.99
N GLU A 133 -1.32 -10.96 -12.13
CA GLU A 133 -0.59 -12.08 -11.54
C GLU A 133 -0.18 -13.14 -12.58
N ILE A 134 -1.06 -13.47 -13.52
CA ILE A 134 -0.73 -14.38 -14.62
C ILE A 134 0.39 -13.77 -15.45
N LYS A 135 0.24 -12.50 -15.87
CA LYS A 135 1.25 -11.79 -16.67
C LYS A 135 2.61 -11.79 -15.99
N ALA A 136 2.66 -11.49 -14.69
CA ALA A 136 3.88 -11.48 -13.89
C ALA A 136 4.59 -12.84 -13.79
N LYS A 137 3.88 -13.96 -13.98
CA LYS A 137 4.42 -15.31 -13.81
C LYS A 137 4.63 -16.07 -15.11
N THR A 138 4.01 -15.65 -16.21
CA THR A 138 4.06 -16.39 -17.48
C THR A 138 4.63 -15.58 -18.64
N GLN A 139 4.57 -14.25 -18.58
CA GLN A 139 4.98 -13.35 -19.66
C GLN A 139 6.13 -12.44 -19.19
N TYR A 140 7.31 -13.04 -19.02
CA TYR A 140 8.49 -12.35 -18.50
C TYR A 140 9.00 -11.19 -19.36
N ASP A 141 8.63 -11.16 -20.65
CA ASP A 141 9.04 -10.12 -21.60
C ASP A 141 8.16 -8.86 -21.56
N GLU A 142 7.01 -8.91 -20.86
CA GLU A 142 6.08 -7.79 -20.78
C GLU A 142 6.02 -7.17 -19.38
N SER A 143 6.16 -5.84 -19.31
CA SER A 143 6.00 -5.12 -18.04
C SER A 143 4.57 -5.22 -17.49
N VAL A 144 4.48 -5.57 -16.21
CA VAL A 144 3.21 -5.68 -15.45
C VAL A 144 2.82 -4.34 -14.81
N TRP A 145 3.78 -3.40 -14.70
CA TRP A 145 3.59 -2.10 -14.05
C TRP A 145 2.39 -1.31 -14.59
N PRO A 146 2.13 -1.22 -15.91
CA PRO A 146 0.94 -0.52 -16.41
C PRO A 146 -0.37 -1.07 -15.83
N THR A 147 -0.49 -2.39 -15.69
CA THR A 147 -1.67 -3.03 -15.11
C THR A 147 -1.80 -2.74 -13.61
N ILE A 148 -0.69 -2.70 -12.87
CA ILE A 148 -0.69 -2.31 -11.45
C ILE A 148 -1.09 -0.84 -11.28
N HIS A 149 -0.61 0.04 -12.17
CA HIS A 149 -0.99 1.45 -12.19
C HIS A 149 -2.49 1.63 -12.46
N GLN A 150 -3.04 0.89 -13.43
CA GLN A 150 -4.48 0.87 -13.72
C GLN A 150 -5.28 0.38 -12.52
N LEU A 151 -4.92 -0.77 -11.94
CA LEU A 151 -5.57 -1.34 -10.77
C LEU A 151 -5.62 -0.33 -9.60
N SER A 152 -4.51 0.36 -9.37
CA SER A 152 -4.38 1.39 -8.33
C SER A 152 -5.33 2.57 -8.52
N LEU A 153 -5.49 3.04 -9.77
CA LEU A 153 -6.48 4.07 -10.11
C LEU A 153 -7.90 3.56 -9.91
N GLU A 154 -8.20 2.37 -10.43
CA GLU A 154 -9.53 1.76 -10.37
C GLU A 154 -10.00 1.50 -8.94
N THR A 155 -9.09 1.20 -8.02
CA THR A 155 -9.34 1.00 -6.58
C THR A 155 -9.68 2.30 -5.86
N CYS A 156 -9.21 3.44 -6.37
CA CYS A 156 -9.45 4.76 -5.79
C CYS A 156 -10.68 5.45 -6.39
N SER A 157 -11.19 4.96 -7.52
CA SER A 157 -12.47 5.40 -8.07
C SER A 157 -13.64 5.01 -7.14
N PRO A 158 -14.72 5.81 -7.10
CA PRO A 158 -16.01 5.33 -6.62
C PRO A 158 -16.50 4.12 -7.42
#